data_AF-A0A8S2PKY1-F1
#
_entry.id   AF-A0A8S2PKY1-F1
#
_cell.length_a   1.000
_cell.length_b   1.000
_cell.length_c   1.000
_cell.angle_alpha   90.00
_cell.angle_beta   90.00
_cell.angle_gamma   90.00
#
_symmetry.space_group_name_H-M   'P 1'
#
loop_
_entity.id
_entity.type
_entity.pdbx_description
1 polymer ?
#
loop_
_entity_poly.entity_id
_entity_poly.type
_entity_poly.pdbx_seq_one_letter_code
_entity_poly.pdbx_strand_id
1 'polypeptide(L)'
;FKAPELYQLPYRNQADYADALKSHQKALEIQKISLPPNHPDLANSYENIGEVYRHQGDYANALKSHQKALEIRKISFPPNHPDLANSYENIGEVYRHQGDYANALNSHQKALEIRKISLPPNHPDLAVCYSYIALVHSNQREYANTLKSHQKALEIALNSV
;
A
#
# COMPACT_ATOMS: atom_id res chain seq x y z
N PHE A 1 -28.84 -31.87 -9.62
CA PHE A 1 -28.27 -30.69 -10.30
C PHE A 1 -28.57 -29.43 -9.48
N LYS A 2 -27.61 -28.95 -8.68
CA LYS A 2 -27.67 -27.61 -8.07
C LYS A 2 -26.23 -27.17 -7.80
N ALA A 3 -25.74 -26.20 -8.57
CA ALA A 3 -24.58 -25.40 -8.19
C ALA A 3 -24.75 -23.97 -8.76
N PRO A 4 -25.60 -23.11 -8.16
CA PRO A 4 -25.69 -21.70 -8.52
C PRO A 4 -24.63 -20.83 -7.79
N GLU A 5 -23.94 -21.36 -6.78
CA GLU A 5 -23.15 -20.55 -5.84
C GLU A 5 -21.80 -20.07 -6.41
N LEU A 6 -21.18 -20.83 -7.32
CA LEU A 6 -19.85 -20.50 -7.87
C LEU A 6 -19.86 -19.25 -8.78
N TYR A 7 -20.99 -18.96 -9.43
CA TYR A 7 -21.12 -17.77 -10.27
C TYR A 7 -21.54 -16.54 -9.47
N GLN A 8 -21.93 -16.63 -8.19
CA GLN A 8 -22.38 -15.47 -7.43
C GLN A 8 -21.24 -14.75 -6.71
N LEU A 9 -20.18 -15.47 -6.34
CA LEU A 9 -19.04 -14.91 -5.59
C LEU A 9 -18.30 -13.78 -6.32
N PRO A 10 -18.01 -13.86 -7.65
CA PRO A 10 -17.32 -12.78 -8.34
C PRO A 10 -18.17 -11.50 -8.44
N TYR A 11 -19.47 -11.65 -8.75
CA TYR A 11 -20.39 -10.50 -8.86
C TYR A 11 -20.69 -9.88 -7.51
N ARG A 12 -20.80 -10.69 -6.45
CA ARG A 12 -20.97 -10.20 -5.08
C ARG A 12 -19.78 -9.34 -4.65
N ASN A 13 -18.56 -9.83 -4.85
CA ASN A 13 -17.35 -9.06 -4.51
C ASN A 13 -17.28 -7.74 -5.31
N GLN A 14 -17.64 -7.76 -6.59
CA GLN A 14 -17.61 -6.56 -7.41
C GLN A 14 -18.68 -5.53 -7.00
N ALA A 15 -19.87 -5.99 -6.61
CA ALA A 15 -20.90 -5.14 -6.02
C ALA A 15 -20.45 -4.57 -4.66
N ASP A 16 -19.87 -5.39 -3.80
CA ASP A 16 -19.38 -4.97 -2.48
C ASP A 16 -18.28 -3.90 -2.60
N TYR A 17 -17.35 -4.05 -3.56
CA TYR A 17 -16.33 -3.02 -3.82
C TYR A 17 -16.94 -1.72 -4.40
N ALA A 18 -17.97 -1.80 -5.25
CA ALA A 18 -18.64 -0.61 -5.78
C ALA A 18 -19.35 0.17 -4.66
N ASP A 19 -20.02 -0.54 -3.75
CA ASP A 19 -20.69 0.07 -2.60
C ASP A 19 -19.69 0.66 -1.59
N ALA A 20 -18.56 -0.03 -1.35
CA ALA A 20 -17.46 0.49 -0.54
C ALA A 20 -16.88 1.78 -1.15
N LEU A 21 -16.59 1.78 -2.45
CA LEU A 21 -16.05 2.95 -3.16
C LEU A 21 -16.99 4.14 -3.06
N LYS A 22 -18.29 3.93 -3.32
CA LYS A 22 -19.32 4.97 -3.20
C LYS A 22 -19.40 5.54 -1.78
N SER A 23 -19.27 4.69 -0.76
CA SER A 23 -19.33 5.11 0.64
C SER A 23 -18.10 5.95 1.02
N HIS A 24 -16.90 5.52 0.63
CA HIS A 24 -15.68 6.29 0.87
C HIS A 24 -15.64 7.62 0.11
N GLN A 25 -16.12 7.65 -1.14
CA GLN A 25 -16.22 8.89 -1.91
C GLN A 25 -17.17 9.89 -1.25
N LYS A 26 -18.35 9.45 -0.79
CA LYS A 26 -19.27 10.33 -0.05
C LYS A 26 -18.65 10.87 1.24
N ALA A 27 -17.98 10.01 2.00
CA ALA A 27 -17.29 10.44 3.22
C ALA A 27 -16.20 11.49 2.93
N LEU A 28 -15.41 11.28 1.87
CA LEU A 28 -14.40 12.22 1.42
C LEU A 28 -15.00 13.58 1.03
N GLU A 29 -16.12 13.61 0.30
CA GLU A 29 -16.77 14.87 -0.07
C GLU A 29 -17.30 15.64 1.14
N ILE A 30 -17.85 14.94 2.14
CA ILE A 30 -18.26 15.57 3.41
C ILE A 30 -17.05 16.14 4.16
N GLN A 31 -15.97 15.37 4.27
CA GLN A 31 -14.73 15.81 4.92
C GLN A 31 -14.11 17.03 4.23
N LYS A 32 -14.14 17.12 2.90
CA LYS A 32 -13.64 18.27 2.15
C LYS A 32 -14.38 19.58 2.46
N ILE A 33 -15.64 19.50 2.91
CA ILE A 33 -16.42 20.68 3.29
C ILE A 33 -16.02 21.17 4.69
N SER A 34 -15.65 20.27 5.60
CA SER A 34 -15.42 20.59 7.02
C SER A 34 -13.95 20.67 7.43
N LEU A 35 -13.03 20.08 6.65
CA LEU A 35 -11.62 19.97 7.01
C LEU A 35 -10.71 20.82 6.10
N PRO A 36 -9.58 21.34 6.64
CA PRO A 36 -8.54 21.93 5.81
C PRO A 36 -8.02 20.96 4.73
N PRO A 37 -7.58 21.45 3.56
CA PRO A 37 -7.15 20.59 2.44
C PRO A 37 -5.99 19.62 2.75
N ASN A 38 -5.22 19.88 3.81
CA ASN A 38 -4.08 19.08 4.28
C ASN A 38 -4.39 18.32 5.57
N HIS A 39 -5.66 18.14 5.94
CA HIS A 39 -6.02 17.37 7.13
C HIS A 39 -5.71 15.87 6.93
N PRO A 40 -5.03 15.18 7.87
CA PRO A 40 -4.68 13.76 7.74
C PRO A 40 -5.86 12.83 7.42
N ASP A 41 -7.06 13.11 7.94
CA ASP A 41 -8.25 12.31 7.65
C ASP A 41 -8.62 12.27 6.16
N LEU A 42 -8.32 13.33 5.41
CA LEU A 42 -8.48 13.32 3.95
C LEU A 42 -7.54 12.30 3.31
N ALA A 43 -6.30 12.17 3.82
CA ALA A 43 -5.35 11.17 3.34
C ALA A 43 -5.85 9.74 3.61
N ASN A 44 -6.42 9.48 4.80
CA ASN A 44 -6.99 8.18 5.13
C ASN A 44 -8.16 7.81 4.19
N SER A 45 -9.00 8.78 3.85
CA SER A 45 -10.07 8.57 2.88
C SER A 45 -9.54 8.26 1.47
N TYR A 46 -8.50 8.97 1.01
CA TYR A 46 -7.85 8.66 -0.26
C TYR A 46 -7.15 7.29 -0.25
N GLU A 47 -6.56 6.88 0.86
CA GLU A 47 -5.94 5.55 0.98
C GLU A 47 -6.98 4.45 0.84
N ASN A 48 -8.11 4.55 1.55
CA ASN A 48 -9.19 3.55 1.46
C ASN A 48 -9.77 3.46 0.04
N ILE A 49 -9.97 4.61 -0.63
CA ILE A 49 -10.39 4.65 -2.03
C ILE A 49 -9.36 3.94 -2.93
N GLY A 50 -8.07 4.20 -2.69
CA GLY A 50 -6.97 3.56 -3.42
C GLY A 50 -6.97 2.05 -3.27
N GLU A 51 -7.14 1.54 -2.04
CA GLU A 51 -7.23 0.11 -1.76
C GLU A 51 -8.41 -0.56 -2.46
N VAL A 52 -9.59 0.08 -2.47
CA VAL A 52 -10.76 -0.44 -3.18
C VAL A 52 -10.48 -0.54 -4.69
N TYR A 53 -9.89 0.50 -5.30
CA TYR A 53 -9.51 0.45 -6.71
C TYR A 53 -8.47 -0.63 -6.99
N ARG A 54 -7.47 -0.80 -6.11
CA ARG A 54 -6.44 -1.85 -6.23
C ARG A 54 -7.08 -3.24 -6.21
N HIS A 55 -8.02 -3.48 -5.31
CA HIS A 55 -8.77 -4.74 -5.25
C HIS A 55 -9.66 -5.00 -6.47
N GLN A 56 -10.17 -3.94 -7.11
CA GLN A 56 -10.89 -4.03 -8.37
C GLN A 56 -9.96 -4.23 -9.58
N GLY A 57 -8.64 -4.14 -9.40
CA GLY A 57 -7.66 -4.18 -10.50
C GLY A 57 -7.53 -2.86 -11.26
N ASP A 58 -8.19 -1.78 -10.81
CA ASP A 58 -8.05 -0.44 -11.38
C ASP A 58 -6.82 0.25 -10.77
N TYR A 59 -5.65 -0.22 -11.18
CA TYR A 59 -4.38 0.25 -10.64
C TYR A 59 -4.10 1.73 -10.95
N ALA A 60 -4.68 2.27 -12.02
CA ALA A 60 -4.50 3.68 -12.38
C ALA A 60 -5.19 4.61 -11.37
N ASN A 61 -6.46 4.32 -11.03
CA ASN A 61 -7.18 5.09 -10.03
C ASN A 61 -6.69 4.81 -8.61
N ALA A 62 -6.20 3.58 -8.34
CA ALA A 62 -5.52 3.26 -7.09
C ALA A 62 -4.29 4.15 -6.87
N LEU A 63 -3.41 4.20 -7.88
CA LEU A 63 -2.18 5.00 -7.82
C LEU A 63 -2.47 6.48 -7.61
N LYS A 64 -3.43 7.04 -8.35
CA LYS A 64 -3.85 8.44 -8.19
C LYS A 64 -4.33 8.74 -6.77
N SER A 65 -5.10 7.82 -6.18
CA SER A 65 -5.63 7.98 -4.82
C SER A 65 -4.52 7.89 -3.77
N HIS A 66 -3.65 6.88 -3.84
CA HIS A 66 -2.53 6.77 -2.90
C HIS A 66 -1.52 7.91 -3.02
N GLN A 67 -1.26 8.42 -4.24
CA GLN A 67 -0.42 9.61 -4.43
C GLN A 67 -1.03 10.84 -3.76
N LYS A 68 -2.36 11.03 -3.85
CA LYS A 68 -3.05 12.12 -3.16
C LYS A 68 -2.95 12.00 -1.64
N ALA A 69 -3.09 10.79 -1.10
CA ALA A 69 -2.87 10.52 0.31
C ALA A 69 -1.42 10.87 0.74
N LEU A 70 -0.44 10.45 -0.06
CA LEU A 70 0.98 10.75 0.19
C LEU A 70 1.27 12.26 0.17
N GLU A 71 0.72 13.01 -0.78
CA GLU A 71 0.86 14.47 -0.85
C GLU A 71 0.36 15.16 0.42
N ILE A 72 -0.81 14.77 0.91
CA ILE A 72 -1.38 15.32 2.15
C ILE A 72 -0.47 14.99 3.32
N ARG A 73 -0.09 13.71 3.49
CA ARG A 73 0.78 13.26 4.59
C ARG A 73 2.13 13.94 4.61
N LYS A 74 2.73 14.24 3.45
CA LYS A 74 3.99 15.00 3.35
C LYS A 74 3.88 16.41 3.90
N ILE A 75 2.69 17.01 3.85
CA ILE A 75 2.43 18.34 4.41
C ILE A 75 2.07 18.23 5.90
N SER A 76 1.31 17.21 6.29
CA SER A 76 0.79 17.09 7.65
C SER A 76 1.79 16.53 8.66
N PHE A 77 2.79 15.77 8.21
CA PHE A 77 3.65 14.98 9.08
C PHE A 77 5.14 15.24 8.85
N PRO A 78 5.99 14.98 9.87
CA PRO A 78 7.44 15.01 9.69
C PRO A 78 7.89 13.92 8.70
N PRO A 79 9.06 14.07 8.03
CA PRO A 79 9.51 13.16 6.98
C PRO A 79 9.69 11.69 7.38
N ASN A 80 9.84 11.41 8.68
CA ASN A 80 10.03 10.07 9.25
C ASN A 80 8.74 9.46 9.82
N HIS A 81 7.58 10.06 9.57
CA HIS A 81 6.31 9.57 10.10
C HIS A 81 5.91 8.21 9.48
N PRO A 82 5.47 7.22 10.27
CA PRO A 82 5.09 5.89 9.78
C PRO A 82 4.07 5.90 8.64
N ASP A 83 3.07 6.79 8.67
CA ASP A 83 2.06 6.89 7.61
C ASP A 83 2.64 7.23 6.23
N LEU A 84 3.79 7.93 6.17
CA LEU A 84 4.50 8.15 4.91
C LEU A 84 5.06 6.83 4.36
N ALA A 85 5.60 5.96 5.24
CA ALA A 85 6.07 4.64 4.83
C ALA A 85 4.91 3.77 4.32
N ASN A 86 3.75 3.80 4.99
CA ASN A 86 2.56 3.05 4.55
C ASN A 86 2.07 3.55 3.18
N SER A 87 2.03 4.87 2.95
CA SER A 87 1.72 5.42 1.63
C SER A 87 2.67 4.92 0.53
N TYR A 88 3.97 4.91 0.79
CA TYR A 88 4.94 4.40 -0.18
C TYR A 88 4.79 2.89 -0.40
N GLU A 89 4.50 2.11 0.65
CA GLU A 89 4.25 0.67 0.54
C GLU A 89 3.07 0.37 -0.40
N ASN A 90 1.93 1.04 -0.20
CA ASN A 90 0.74 0.85 -1.04
C ASN A 90 1.01 1.26 -2.50
N ILE A 91 1.71 2.36 -2.72
CA ILE A 91 2.14 2.78 -4.08
C ILE A 91 3.06 1.73 -4.70
N GLY A 92 3.99 1.17 -3.92
CA GLY A 92 4.91 0.13 -4.37
C GLY A 92 4.17 -1.13 -4.82
N GLU A 93 3.18 -1.58 -4.04
CA GLU A 93 2.34 -2.71 -4.39
C GLU A 93 1.52 -2.47 -5.67
N VAL A 94 0.95 -1.27 -5.85
CA VAL A 94 0.23 -0.92 -7.08
C VAL A 94 1.15 -1.00 -8.30
N TYR A 95 2.36 -0.44 -8.22
CA TYR A 95 3.34 -0.56 -9.30
C TYR A 95 3.76 -2.01 -9.56
N ARG A 96 3.96 -2.81 -8.50
CA ARG A 96 4.30 -4.24 -8.63
C ARG A 96 3.21 -5.01 -9.37
N HIS A 97 1.94 -4.72 -9.08
CA HIS A 97 0.80 -5.31 -9.78
C HIS A 97 0.69 -4.86 -11.25
N GLN A 98 1.13 -3.65 -11.58
CA GLN A 98 1.22 -3.16 -12.96
C GLN A 98 2.43 -3.71 -13.73
N GLY A 99 3.36 -4.40 -13.05
CA GLY A 99 4.62 -4.85 -13.64
C GLY A 99 5.70 -3.76 -13.75
N ASP A 100 5.47 -2.58 -13.17
CA ASP A 100 6.46 -1.51 -13.08
C ASP A 100 7.36 -1.72 -11.86
N TYR A 101 8.23 -2.72 -11.97
CA TYR A 101 9.07 -3.16 -10.87
C TYR A 101 10.11 -2.12 -10.45
N ALA A 102 10.54 -1.24 -11.34
CA ALA A 102 11.47 -0.16 -11.03
C ALA A 102 10.85 0.85 -10.06
N ASN A 103 9.62 1.30 -10.36
CA ASN A 103 8.90 2.22 -9.46
C ASN A 103 8.43 1.52 -8.18
N ALA A 104 8.09 0.22 -8.25
CA ALA A 104 7.79 -0.57 -7.06
C ALA A 104 8.97 -0.63 -6.08
N LEU A 105 10.17 -0.99 -6.57
CA LEU A 105 11.39 -1.02 -5.75
C LEU A 105 11.70 0.34 -5.13
N ASN A 106 11.64 1.42 -5.91
CA ASN A 106 11.88 2.77 -5.42
C ASN A 106 10.92 3.14 -4.28
N SER A 107 9.64 2.80 -4.41
CA SER A 107 8.63 3.03 -3.39
C SER A 107 8.89 2.20 -2.11
N HIS A 108 9.13 0.90 -2.21
CA HIS A 108 9.42 0.07 -1.04
C HIS A 108 10.74 0.46 -0.35
N GLN A 109 11.73 0.91 -1.12
CA GLN A 109 12.99 1.43 -0.57
C GLN A 109 12.78 2.73 0.23
N LYS A 110 11.92 3.64 -0.24
CA LYS A 110 11.54 4.85 0.53
C LYS A 110 10.80 4.50 1.82
N ALA A 111 9.88 3.53 1.77
CA ALA A 111 9.20 3.05 2.98
C ALA A 111 10.20 2.47 4.00
N LEU A 112 11.16 1.68 3.52
CA LEU A 112 12.23 1.12 4.35
C LEU A 112 13.12 2.21 4.97
N GLU A 113 13.49 3.24 4.21
CA GLU A 113 14.29 4.36 4.70
C GLU A 113 13.59 5.13 5.81
N ILE A 114 12.30 5.43 5.63
CA ILE A 114 11.49 6.09 6.66
C ILE A 114 11.44 5.25 7.94
N ARG A 115 11.14 3.95 7.82
CA ARG A 115 11.05 3.04 8.96
C ARG A 115 12.40 2.86 9.66
N LYS A 116 13.53 2.87 8.94
CA LYS A 116 14.88 2.81 9.54
C LYS A 116 15.23 4.03 10.39
N ILE A 117 14.63 5.19 10.14
CA ILE A 117 14.87 6.40 10.93
C ILE A 117 14.14 6.33 12.27
N SER A 118 12.94 5.74 12.30
CA SER A 118 12.05 5.77 13.47
C SER A 118 12.02 4.49 14.28
N LEU A 119 12.48 3.35 13.74
CA LEU A 119 12.35 2.05 14.37
C LEU A 119 13.71 1.44 14.75
N PRO A 120 13.76 0.63 15.82
CA PRO A 120 14.93 -0.20 16.14
C PRO A 120 15.31 -1.12 14.97
N PRO A 121 16.61 -1.47 14.81
CA PRO A 121 17.07 -2.31 13.69
C PRO A 121 16.44 -3.71 13.60
N ASN A 122 15.87 -4.23 14.68
CA ASN A 122 15.19 -5.52 14.75
C ASN A 122 13.65 -5.42 14.75
N HIS A 123 13.09 -4.25 14.42
CA HIS A 123 11.64 -4.08 14.39
C HIS A 123 10.98 -4.89 13.26
N PRO A 124 9.88 -5.62 13.51
CA PRO A 124 9.21 -6.45 12.51
C PRO A 124 8.85 -5.75 11.19
N ASP A 125 8.42 -4.47 11.25
CA ASP A 125 8.08 -3.70 10.05
C ASP A 125 9.25 -3.53 9.06
N LEU A 126 10.50 -3.62 9.53
CA LEU A 126 11.68 -3.64 8.65
C LEU A 126 11.74 -4.96 7.87
N ALA A 127 11.42 -6.09 8.50
CA ALA A 127 11.32 -7.39 7.84
C ALA A 127 10.21 -7.40 6.77
N VAL A 128 9.09 -6.75 7.07
CA VAL A 128 7.99 -6.57 6.11
C VAL A 128 8.45 -5.80 4.87
N CYS A 129 9.16 -4.68 5.04
CA CYS A 129 9.74 -3.95 3.90
C CYS A 129 10.66 -4.82 3.04
N TYR A 130 11.57 -5.57 3.68
CA TYR A 130 12.48 -6.48 2.96
C TYR A 130 11.72 -7.58 2.22
N SER A 131 10.59 -8.04 2.77
CA SER A 131 9.73 -9.03 2.12
C SER A 131 9.08 -8.48 0.86
N TYR A 132 8.59 -7.24 0.86
CA TYR A 132 8.07 -6.59 -0.36
C TYR A 132 9.14 -6.41 -1.43
N ILE A 133 10.34 -5.97 -1.04
CA ILE A 133 11.48 -5.86 -1.97
C ILE A 133 11.82 -7.24 -2.56
N ALA A 134 11.77 -8.31 -1.76
CA ALA A 134 11.98 -9.67 -2.24
C ALA A 134 10.90 -10.10 -3.24
N LEU A 135 9.63 -9.77 -2.99
CA LEU A 135 8.52 -10.06 -3.92
C LEU A 135 8.75 -9.38 -5.27
N VAL A 136 9.17 -8.11 -5.29
CA VAL A 136 9.44 -7.40 -6.55
C VAL A 136 10.59 -8.06 -7.33
N HIS A 137 11.71 -8.38 -6.68
CA HIS A 137 12.81 -9.10 -7.34
C HIS A 137 12.37 -10.49 -7.83
N SER A 138 11.50 -11.18 -7.08
CA SER A 138 10.96 -12.48 -7.48
C SER A 138 10.11 -12.35 -8.75
N ASN A 139 9.26 -11.32 -8.83
CA ASN A 139 8.49 -11.00 -10.03
C ASN A 139 9.40 -10.71 -11.24
N GLN A 140 10.58 -10.11 -11.03
CA GLN A 140 11.60 -9.89 -12.05
C GLN A 140 12.48 -11.12 -12.36
N ARG A 141 12.29 -12.24 -11.65
CA ARG A 141 13.15 -13.45 -11.70
C ARG A 141 14.60 -13.20 -11.29
N GLU A 142 14.84 -12.17 -10.50
CA GLU A 142 16.13 -11.85 -9.90
C GLU A 142 16.33 -12.65 -8.60
N TYR A 143 16.52 -13.97 -8.73
CA TYR A 143 16.50 -14.89 -7.59
C TYR A 143 17.62 -14.62 -6.57
N ALA A 144 18.79 -14.15 -7.01
CA ALA A 144 19.88 -13.77 -6.10
C ALA A 144 19.48 -12.60 -5.19
N ASN A 145 18.85 -11.57 -5.75
CA ASN A 145 18.37 -10.40 -5.01
C ASN A 145 17.16 -10.77 -4.12
N THR A 146 16.29 -11.65 -4.62
CA THR A 146 15.17 -12.21 -3.84
C THR A 146 15.66 -12.92 -2.59
N LEU A 147 16.63 -13.84 -2.73
CA LEU A 147 17.21 -14.59 -1.62
C LEU A 147 17.87 -13.65 -0.60
N LYS A 148 18.65 -12.67 -1.08
CA LYS A 148 19.30 -11.68 -0.22
C LYS A 148 18.29 -10.89 0.62
N SER A 149 17.21 -10.41 0.00
CA SER A 149 16.16 -9.67 0.72
C SER A 149 15.40 -10.55 1.71
N HIS A 150 15.05 -11.80 1.34
CA HIS A 150 14.42 -12.74 2.27
C HIS A 150 15.31 -13.10 3.46
N GLN A 151 16.61 -13.29 3.24
CA GLN A 151 17.56 -13.53 4.33
C GLN A 151 17.57 -12.37 5.32
N LYS A 152 17.54 -11.13 4.82
CA LYS A 152 17.49 -9.95 5.70
C LYS A 152 16.18 -9.84 6.47
N ALA A 153 15.05 -10.14 5.81
CA ALA A 153 13.75 -10.19 6.48
C ALA A 153 13.73 -11.25 7.59
N LEU A 154 14.23 -12.45 7.30
CA LEU A 154 14.30 -13.55 8.25
C LEU A 154 15.23 -13.24 9.44
N GLU A 155 16.40 -12.66 9.19
CA GLU A 155 17.33 -12.23 10.23
C GLU A 155 16.68 -11.25 11.21
N ILE A 156 15.92 -10.28 10.71
CA ILE A 156 15.21 -9.32 11.55
C ILE A 156 14.10 -10.03 12.34
N ALA A 157 13.28 -10.86 11.69
CA ALA A 157 12.16 -11.56 12.30
C ALA A 157 12.60 -12.56 13.39
N LEU A 158 13.77 -13.18 13.26
CA LEU A 158 14.32 -14.08 14.28
C LEU A 158 14.90 -13.34 15.49
N ASN A 159 15.24 -12.07 15.33
CA ASN A 159 15.87 -11.23 16.35
C ASN A 159 14.93 -10.16 16.92
N SER A 160 13.65 -10.14 16.51
CA SER A 160 12.63 -9.26 17.10
C SER A 160 12.28 -9.76 18.50
N VAL A 161 12.36 -8.87 19.49
CA VAL A 161 12.09 -9.15 20.91
C VAL A 161 10.63 -8.87 21.24
#